data_AF-Q0I4K1-F1
#
_entry.id   AF-Q0I4K1-F1
#
_cell.length_a   1.000
_cell.length_b   1.000
_cell.length_c   1.000
_cell.angle_alpha   90.00
_cell.angle_beta   90.00
_cell.angle_gamma   90.00
#
_symmetry.space_group_name_H-M   'P 1'
#
loop_
_entity.id
_entity.type
_entity.pdbx_description
1 polymer ?
#
loop_
_entity_poly.entity_id
_entity_poly.type
_entity_poly.pdbx_seq_one_letter_code
_entity_poly.pdbx_strand_id
1 'polypeptide(L)'
;MEAGDDEFNRLNFELVEFIDKKGEKRPMFEMTKDGFMLLVMGYKTKKAMAIKISYIKAFNAMAEQISQSGLTLLEQYYQAVGEHKAEKQLASFCGKALNDWKGKKPLLEATLKIFEDKMQIELPLLTQ
;
A
#
# COMPACT_ATOMS: atom_id res chain seq x y z
N MET A 1 -5.18 -20.89 22.34
CA MET A 1 -5.51 -19.62 21.68
C MET A 1 -5.64 -18.61 22.79
N GLU A 2 -4.86 -17.52 22.79
CA GLU A 2 -5.06 -16.45 23.78
C GLU A 2 -4.99 -15.08 23.08
N ALA A 3 -6.15 -14.42 23.11
CA ALA A 3 -6.42 -13.01 23.35
C ALA A 3 -6.03 -11.93 22.32
N GLY A 4 -5.13 -12.18 21.36
CA GLY A 4 -4.84 -11.23 20.28
C GLY A 4 -5.58 -11.51 18.96
N ASP A 5 -6.20 -12.69 18.87
CA ASP A 5 -6.63 -13.34 17.63
C ASP A 5 -8.14 -13.59 17.58
N ASP A 6 -8.84 -13.50 18.72
CA ASP A 6 -10.25 -13.92 18.80
C ASP A 6 -11.18 -12.94 18.07
N GLU A 7 -10.89 -11.64 18.13
CA GLU A 7 -11.62 -10.64 17.34
C GLU A 7 -11.31 -10.77 15.83
N PHE A 8 -10.03 -10.97 15.47
CA PHE A 8 -9.65 -11.19 14.07
C PHE A 8 -10.33 -12.44 13.52
N ASN A 9 -10.33 -13.54 14.28
CA ASN A 9 -10.96 -14.78 13.87
C ASN A 9 -12.48 -14.61 13.73
N ARG A 10 -13.13 -13.95 14.68
CA ARG A 10 -14.58 -13.69 14.63
C ARG A 10 -14.98 -12.84 13.42
N LEU A 11 -14.16 -11.88 13.02
CA LEU A 11 -14.45 -11.00 11.89
C LEU A 11 -14.11 -11.61 10.53
N ASN A 12 -13.21 -12.60 10.49
CA ASN A 12 -12.66 -13.13 9.24
C ASN A 12 -13.03 -14.59 8.94
N PHE A 13 -13.60 -15.32 9.91
CA PHE A 13 -14.07 -16.69 9.75
C PHE A 13 -15.44 -16.88 10.41
N GLU A 14 -16.43 -17.26 9.62
CA GLU A 14 -17.78 -17.53 10.09
C GLU A 14 -18.20 -18.96 9.75
N LEU A 15 -18.73 -19.70 10.72
CA LEU A 15 -19.27 -21.04 10.50
C LEU A 15 -20.69 -20.92 9.94
N VAL A 16 -20.89 -21.42 8.73
CA VAL A 16 -22.17 -21.43 8.03
C VAL A 16 -22.57 -22.85 7.64
N GLU A 17 -23.86 -23.06 7.40
CA GLU A 17 -24.35 -24.30 6.83
C GLU A 17 -24.70 -24.10 5.36
N PHE A 18 -24.27 -25.01 4.49
CA PHE A 18 -24.72 -25.04 3.09
C PHE A 18 -25.41 -26.37 2.78
N ILE A 19 -26.30 -26.34 1.80
CA ILE A 19 -26.98 -27.52 1.28
C ILE A 19 -26.15 -28.04 0.11
N ASP A 20 -25.71 -29.30 0.19
CA ASP A 20 -24.94 -29.91 -0.88
C ASP A 20 -25.82 -30.36 -2.06
N LYS A 21 -25.20 -30.93 -3.10
CA LYS A 21 -25.92 -31.42 -4.29
C LYS A 21 -26.90 -32.56 -4.00
N LYS A 22 -26.82 -33.19 -2.82
CA LYS A 22 -27.68 -34.28 -2.36
C LYS A 22 -28.80 -33.80 -1.42
N GLY A 23 -28.83 -32.51 -1.09
CA GLY A 23 -29.81 -31.94 -0.16
C GLY A 23 -29.37 -32.05 1.32
N GLU A 24 -28.14 -32.47 1.60
CA GLU A 24 -27.63 -32.61 2.97
C GLU A 24 -27.06 -31.27 3.46
N LYS A 25 -27.39 -30.90 4.71
CA LYS A 25 -26.76 -29.76 5.37
C LYS A 25 -25.35 -30.12 5.82
N ARG A 26 -24.36 -29.31 5.44
CA ARG A 26 -22.95 -29.49 5.81
C ARG A 26 -22.36 -28.19 6.34
N PRO A 27 -21.48 -28.26 7.36
CA PRO A 27 -20.76 -27.09 7.82
C PRO A 27 -19.74 -26.63 6.77
N MET A 28 -19.61 -25.32 6.63
CA MET A 28 -18.62 -24.63 5.82
C MET A 28 -18.13 -23.41 6.60
N PHE A 29 -16.91 -22.96 6.31
CA PHE A 29 -16.44 -21.67 6.79
C PHE A 29 -16.51 -20.65 5.65
N GLU A 30 -17.26 -19.59 5.85
CA GLU A 30 -17.12 -18.37 5.06
C GLU A 30 -15.93 -17.58 5.61
N MET A 31 -15.14 -16.99 4.72
CA MET A 31 -13.96 -16.23 5.14
C MET A 31 -13.74 -15.00 4.28
N THR A 32 -13.13 -13.99 4.89
CA THR A 32 -12.75 -12.75 4.20
C THR A 32 -11.40 -12.89 3.49
N LYS A 33 -11.04 -11.87 2.70
CA LYS A 33 -9.69 -11.71 2.13
C LYS A 33 -8.61 -11.86 3.20
N ASP A 34 -8.79 -11.21 4.35
CA ASP A 34 -7.80 -11.18 5.42
C ASP A 34 -7.68 -12.53 6.14
N GLY A 35 -8.81 -13.23 6.33
CA GLY A 35 -8.82 -14.60 6.83
C GLY A 35 -8.06 -15.55 5.90
N PHE A 36 -8.29 -15.44 4.59
CA PHE A 36 -7.55 -16.22 3.60
C PHE A 36 -6.04 -15.90 3.61
N MET A 37 -5.67 -14.62 3.66
CA MET A 37 -4.26 -14.19 3.71
C MET A 37 -3.54 -14.76 4.93
N LEU A 38 -4.21 -14.80 6.08
CA LEU A 38 -3.66 -15.39 7.31
C LEU A 38 -3.30 -16.89 7.14
N LEU A 39 -4.17 -17.64 6.46
CA LEU A 39 -4.04 -19.09 6.24
C LEU A 39 -2.93 -19.44 5.24
N VAL A 40 -2.82 -18.69 4.14
CA VAL A 40 -1.81 -18.93 3.09
C VAL A 40 -0.40 -18.67 3.59
N MET A 41 -0.22 -17.76 4.55
CA MET A 41 1.08 -17.53 5.17
C MET A 41 1.48 -18.76 6.02
N GLY A 42 2.46 -19.57 5.59
CA GLY A 42 2.73 -20.92 6.11
C GLY A 42 3.26 -21.08 7.56
N TYR A 43 3.22 -20.06 8.40
CA TYR A 43 3.79 -20.09 9.77
C TYR A 43 2.71 -20.09 10.85
N LYS A 44 2.84 -20.94 11.90
CA LYS A 44 1.82 -21.13 12.95
C LYS A 44 2.24 -20.72 14.36
N THR A 45 3.44 -20.17 14.54
CA THR A 45 3.93 -19.78 15.88
C THR A 45 3.19 -18.53 16.38
N LYS A 46 3.02 -18.39 17.70
CA LYS A 46 2.33 -17.23 18.30
C LYS A 46 2.91 -15.89 17.85
N LYS A 47 4.25 -15.78 17.82
CA LYS A 47 4.95 -14.58 17.33
C LYS A 47 4.69 -14.34 15.85
N ALA A 48 4.69 -15.39 15.02
CA ALA A 48 4.38 -15.25 13.60
C ALA A 48 2.94 -14.78 13.37
N MET A 49 1.97 -15.29 14.14
CA MET A 49 0.57 -14.86 14.04
C MET A 49 0.40 -13.35 14.30
N ALA A 50 1.05 -12.83 15.34
CA ALA A 50 1.04 -11.39 15.61
C ALA A 50 1.63 -10.57 14.45
N ILE A 51 2.75 -11.03 13.87
CA ILE A 51 3.37 -10.37 12.71
C ILE A 51 2.44 -10.39 11.50
N LYS A 52 1.78 -11.51 11.22
CA LYS A 52 0.85 -11.62 10.08
C LYS A 52 -0.34 -10.67 10.22
N ILE A 53 -0.96 -10.62 11.40
CA ILE A 53 -2.08 -9.73 11.66
C ILE A 53 -1.65 -8.27 11.48
N SER A 54 -0.48 -7.90 12.02
CA SER A 54 0.09 -6.56 11.82
C SER A 54 0.37 -6.24 10.36
N TYR A 55 0.93 -7.21 9.61
CA TYR A 55 1.17 -7.07 8.19
C TYR A 55 -0.13 -6.85 7.40
N ILE A 56 -1.16 -7.65 7.66
CA ILE A 56 -2.48 -7.53 7.03
C ILE A 56 -3.08 -6.14 7.31
N LYS A 57 -3.04 -5.69 8.57
CA LYS A 57 -3.53 -4.35 8.96
C LYS A 57 -2.77 -3.23 8.25
N ALA A 58 -1.43 -3.30 8.24
CA ALA A 58 -0.59 -2.31 7.57
C ALA A 58 -0.87 -2.26 6.07
N PHE A 59 -1.03 -3.42 5.43
CA PHE A 59 -1.36 -3.50 4.00
C PHE A 59 -2.74 -2.92 3.69
N ASN A 60 -3.74 -3.19 4.52
CA ASN A 60 -5.07 -2.61 4.36
C ASN A 60 -5.05 -1.08 4.50
N ALA A 61 -4.32 -0.55 5.49
CA ALA A 61 -4.15 0.89 5.65
C ALA A 61 -3.46 1.53 4.43
N MET A 62 -2.44 0.88 3.87
CA MET A 62 -1.79 1.32 2.64
C MET A 62 -2.77 1.33 1.46
N ALA A 63 -3.55 0.26 1.29
CA ALA A 63 -4.52 0.16 0.20
C ALA A 63 -5.59 1.27 0.29
N GLU A 64 -6.06 1.57 1.49
CA GLU A 64 -7.01 2.66 1.74
C GLU A 64 -6.40 4.02 1.40
N GLN A 65 -5.18 4.29 1.85
CA GLN A 65 -4.48 5.54 1.54
C GLN A 65 -4.23 5.72 0.04
N ILE A 66 -3.81 4.66 -0.66
CA ILE A 66 -3.63 4.68 -2.12
C ILE A 66 -4.97 4.96 -2.82
N SER A 67 -6.06 4.32 -2.36
CA SER A 67 -7.38 4.55 -2.93
C SER A 67 -7.89 5.98 -2.73
N GLN A 68 -7.49 6.64 -1.63
CA GLN A 68 -7.93 8.00 -1.31
C GLN A 68 -7.05 9.09 -1.95
N SER A 69 -5.74 8.87 -2.04
CA SER A 69 -4.75 9.92 -2.35
C SER A 69 -3.78 9.59 -3.49
N GLY A 70 -3.66 8.32 -3.87
CA GLY A 70 -2.55 7.81 -4.69
C GLY A 70 -2.57 8.28 -6.15
N LEU A 71 -3.75 8.45 -6.75
CA LEU A 71 -3.85 8.86 -8.15
C LEU A 71 -3.42 10.33 -8.35
N THR A 72 -3.85 11.23 -7.46
CA THR A 72 -3.60 12.67 -7.61
C THR A 72 -2.14 13.05 -7.37
N LEU A 73 -1.47 12.40 -6.42
CA LEU A 73 -0.06 12.70 -6.11
C LEU A 73 0.87 12.13 -7.18
N LEU A 74 0.57 10.93 -7.67
CA LEU A 74 1.33 10.28 -8.72
C LEU A 74 1.24 11.06 -10.05
N GLU A 75 0.06 11.60 -10.37
CA GLU A 75 -0.14 12.50 -11.52
C GLU A 75 0.73 13.76 -11.43
N GLN A 76 0.74 14.43 -10.27
CA GLN A 76 1.58 15.61 -10.03
C GLN A 76 3.07 15.29 -10.16
N TYR A 77 3.49 14.14 -9.64
CA TYR A 77 4.88 13.67 -9.78
C TYR A 77 5.25 13.45 -11.25
N TYR A 78 4.44 12.71 -12.02
CA TYR A 78 4.72 12.48 -13.44
C TYR A 78 4.74 13.77 -14.26
N GLN A 79 3.87 14.73 -13.94
CA GLN A 79 3.91 16.05 -14.57
C GLN A 79 5.22 16.78 -14.27
N ALA A 80 5.63 16.83 -12.99
CA ALA A 80 6.87 17.48 -12.58
C ALA A 80 8.11 16.82 -13.23
N VAL A 81 8.12 15.49 -13.35
CA VAL A 81 9.18 14.75 -14.06
C VAL A 81 9.20 15.09 -15.55
N GLY A 82 8.02 15.20 -16.17
CA GLY A 82 7.85 15.60 -17.56
C GLY A 82 8.40 17.01 -17.83
N GLU A 83 8.03 17.98 -16.98
CA GLU A 83 8.50 19.37 -17.04
C GLU A 83 10.02 19.46 -16.86
N HIS A 84 10.57 18.77 -15.86
CA HIS A 84 12.01 18.70 -15.63
C HIS A 84 12.75 18.12 -16.85
N LYS A 85 12.21 17.06 -17.48
CA LYS A 85 12.79 16.47 -18.69
C LYS A 85 12.74 17.43 -19.88
N ALA A 86 11.64 18.16 -20.06
CA ALA A 86 11.48 19.14 -21.14
C ALA A 86 12.41 20.34 -20.97
N GLU A 87 12.50 20.92 -19.77
CA GLU A 87 13.40 22.05 -19.50
C GLU A 87 14.87 21.66 -19.66
N LYS A 88 15.26 20.46 -19.21
CA LYS A 88 16.61 19.94 -19.42
C LYS A 88 16.96 19.78 -20.91
N GLN A 89 16.00 19.34 -21.73
CA GLN A 89 16.19 19.26 -23.18
C GLN A 89 16.35 20.66 -23.79
N LEU A 90 15.48 21.61 -23.43
CA LEU A 90 15.56 23.01 -23.88
C LEU A 90 16.90 23.66 -23.54
N ALA A 91 17.40 23.42 -22.33
CA ALA A 91 18.70 23.90 -21.88
C ALA A 91 19.84 23.40 -22.78
N SER A 92 19.74 22.20 -23.35
CA SER A 92 20.77 21.65 -24.23
C SER A 92 20.88 22.32 -25.60
N PHE A 93 19.91 23.15 -26.01
CA PHE A 93 19.90 23.76 -27.34
C PHE A 93 20.65 25.10 -27.42
N CYS A 94 20.78 25.86 -26.31
CA CYS A 94 21.47 27.15 -26.35
C CYS A 94 22.02 27.61 -24.98
N GLY A 95 23.09 28.43 -25.00
CA GLY A 95 23.78 28.88 -23.79
C GLY A 95 22.93 29.75 -22.84
N LYS A 96 21.98 30.53 -23.38
CA LYS A 96 21.03 31.31 -22.55
C LYS A 96 20.12 30.39 -21.74
N ALA A 97 19.59 29.35 -22.37
CA ALA A 97 18.75 28.36 -21.71
C ALA A 97 19.53 27.54 -20.66
N LEU A 98 20.83 27.27 -20.86
CA LEU A 98 21.69 26.68 -19.82
C LEU A 98 21.79 27.56 -18.56
N ASN A 99 21.92 28.87 -18.74
CA ASN A 99 22.04 29.79 -17.60
C ASN A 99 20.70 29.92 -16.85
N ASP A 100 19.58 29.99 -17.56
CA ASP A 100 18.25 30.01 -16.97
C ASP A 100 17.95 28.69 -16.23
N TRP A 101 18.36 27.55 -16.79
CA TRP A 101 18.23 26.21 -16.18
C TRP A 101 19.03 26.07 -14.89
N LYS A 102 20.22 26.67 -14.80
CA LYS A 102 21.07 26.62 -13.60
C LYS A 102 20.34 27.13 -12.35
N GLY A 103 19.46 28.13 -12.50
CA GLY A 103 18.66 28.67 -11.41
C GLY A 103 17.41 27.86 -11.07
N LYS A 104 16.73 27.31 -12.09
CA LYS A 104 15.48 26.55 -11.91
C LYS A 104 15.67 25.11 -11.45
N LYS A 105 16.74 24.47 -11.91
CA LYS A 105 17.04 23.06 -11.64
C LYS A 105 16.94 22.68 -10.14
N PRO A 106 17.56 23.41 -9.19
CA PRO A 106 17.51 23.02 -7.78
C PRO A 106 16.09 23.05 -7.20
N LEU A 107 15.24 23.96 -7.65
CA LEU A 107 13.85 24.06 -7.20
C LEU A 107 13.02 22.88 -7.70
N LEU A 108 13.20 22.49 -8.97
CA LEU A 108 12.52 21.33 -9.54
C LEU A 108 12.97 20.03 -8.88
N GLU A 109 14.28 19.85 -8.67
CA GLU A 109 14.82 18.68 -7.96
C GLU A 109 14.32 18.62 -6.51
N ALA A 110 14.26 19.74 -5.80
CA ALA A 110 13.70 19.80 -4.45
C ALA A 110 12.20 19.46 -4.43
N THR A 111 11.44 19.95 -5.41
CA THR A 111 10.00 19.66 -5.53
C THR A 111 9.76 18.19 -5.82
N LEU A 112 10.53 17.58 -6.73
CA LEU A 112 10.48 16.14 -7.02
C LEU A 112 10.78 15.31 -5.78
N LYS A 113 11.81 15.69 -5.01
CA LYS A 113 12.13 15.03 -3.75
C LYS A 113 10.99 15.10 -2.73
N ILE A 114 10.33 16.26 -2.60
CA ILE A 114 9.15 16.41 -1.74
C ILE A 114 8.02 15.48 -2.19
N PHE A 115 7.81 15.31 -3.51
CA PHE A 115 6.82 14.36 -4.01
C PHE A 115 7.21 12.91 -3.73
N GLU A 116 8.47 12.53 -3.95
CA GLU A 116 8.98 11.19 -3.60
C GLU A 116 8.79 10.88 -2.11
N ASP A 117 9.18 11.81 -1.23
CA ASP A 117 9.03 11.66 0.22
C ASP A 117 7.55 11.51 0.63
N LYS A 118 6.63 12.24 -0.02
CA LYS A 118 5.19 12.16 0.26
C LYS A 118 4.51 10.93 -0.33
N MET A 119 5.05 10.36 -1.42
CA MET A 119 4.54 9.11 -2.00
C MET A 119 4.88 7.90 -1.15
N GLN A 120 5.93 7.99 -0.32
CA GLN A 120 6.29 6.91 0.59
C GLN A 120 5.25 6.81 1.72
N ILE A 121 4.42 5.77 1.66
CA ILE A 121 3.44 5.48 2.69
C ILE A 121 4.16 4.94 3.92
N GLU A 122 4.12 5.72 5.00
CA GLU A 122 4.57 5.28 6.32
C GLU A 122 3.56 4.30 6.91
N LEU A 123 4.01 3.06 7.10
CA LEU A 123 3.18 2.03 7.69
C LEU A 123 3.17 2.16 9.21
N PRO A 124 1.99 2.11 9.87
CA PRO A 124 1.91 2.04 11.32
C PRO A 124 2.32 0.63 11.78
N LEU A 125 3.62 0.37 11.75
CA LEU A 125 4.18 -0.86 12.30
C LEU A 125 4.08 -0.77 13.83
N LEU A 126 3.48 -1.79 14.45
CA LEU A 126 3.46 -1.88 15.92
C LEU A 126 4.92 -1.91 16.39
N THR A 127 5.33 -0.88 17.13
CA THR A 127 6.58 -0.87 17.88
C THR A 127 6.54 -2.04 18.87
N GLN A 128 7.55 -2.90 18.82
CA GLN A 128 7.71 -4.05 19.74
C GLN A 128 8.01 -3.58 21.16
#